data_AF-H2XXS7-F1
#
_entry.id   AF-H2XXS7-F1
#
_cell.length_a   1.000
_cell.length_b   1.000
_cell.length_c   1.000
_cell.angle_alpha   90.00
_cell.angle_beta   90.00
_cell.angle_gamma   90.00
#
_symmetry.space_group_name_H-M   'P 1'
#
loop_
_entity.id
_entity.type
_entity.pdbx_description
1 polymer ?
#
loop_
_entity_poly.entity_id
_entity_poly.type
_entity_poly.pdbx_seq_one_letter_code
_entity_poly.pdbx_strand_id
1 'polypeptide(L)'
;MANSDAIVGWVEPSSGELTLTDRWLNEESVDGVALDNGPSNLEKIEGSFVDGRIKFSFVRARNTEDKNDLPLTECVYLLYAWGGRIEDGDITKHKHTRVSDEKICIGSGSERLEVPIPLFIVCVFFLITGTTIFQ
;
A
#
# COMPACT_ATOMS: atom_id res chain seq x y z
N MET A 1 -1.21 -5.94 16.97
CA MET A 1 -2.24 -4.88 16.92
C MET A 1 -3.56 -5.61 16.94
N ALA A 2 -4.47 -5.26 17.84
CA ALA A 2 -5.75 -5.93 18.00
C ALA A 2 -6.90 -5.09 17.44
N ASN A 3 -8.01 -5.75 17.08
CA ASN A 3 -9.22 -5.17 16.50
C ASN A 3 -8.93 -4.23 15.33
N SER A 4 -8.15 -4.70 14.36
CA SER A 4 -7.67 -3.89 13.24
C SER A 4 -7.96 -4.54 11.89
N ASP A 5 -8.52 -3.76 10.97
CA ASP A 5 -8.65 -4.06 9.54
C ASP A 5 -7.30 -3.80 8.86
N ALA A 6 -6.76 -4.83 8.19
CA ALA A 6 -5.42 -4.82 7.65
C ALA A 6 -5.34 -5.50 6.28
N ILE A 7 -4.71 -4.81 5.33
CA ILE A 7 -4.30 -5.38 4.06
C ILE A 7 -2.81 -5.72 4.15
N VAL A 8 -2.48 -6.99 3.94
CA VAL A 8 -1.13 -7.51 4.17
C VAL A 8 -0.62 -8.21 2.92
N GLY A 9 0.56 -7.81 2.45
CA GLY A 9 1.17 -8.40 1.26
C GLY A 9 2.65 -8.69 1.41
N TRP A 10 3.11 -9.71 0.68
CA TRP A 10 4.48 -10.19 0.68
C TRP A 10 4.87 -10.78 -0.68
N VAL A 11 6.17 -11.04 -0.84
CA VAL A 11 6.73 -11.82 -1.95
C VAL A 11 7.31 -13.09 -1.39
N GLU A 12 6.98 -14.23 -1.97
CA GLU A 12 7.58 -15.52 -1.66
C GLU A 12 9.01 -15.55 -2.26
N PRO A 13 10.08 -15.60 -1.44
CA PRO A 13 11.44 -15.49 -1.96
C PRO A 13 11.83 -16.63 -2.90
N SER A 14 11.21 -17.80 -2.74
CA SER A 14 11.52 -19.00 -3.52
C SER A 14 10.91 -19.00 -4.92
N SER A 15 9.68 -18.50 -5.08
CA SER A 15 8.94 -18.50 -6.35
C SER A 15 8.83 -17.11 -7.00
N GLY A 16 9.07 -16.04 -6.23
CA GLY A 16 8.74 -14.67 -6.62
C GLY A 16 7.24 -14.38 -6.65
N GLU A 17 6.41 -15.30 -6.14
CA GLU A 17 4.97 -15.13 -6.08
C GLU A 17 4.61 -13.97 -5.16
N LEU A 18 3.67 -13.14 -5.61
CA LEU A 18 3.19 -11.99 -4.87
C LEU A 18 1.83 -12.30 -4.30
N THR A 19 1.69 -12.15 -2.99
CA THR A 19 0.45 -12.42 -2.27
C THR A 19 -0.02 -11.14 -1.58
N LEU A 20 -1.30 -10.83 -1.70
CA LEU A 20 -1.98 -9.75 -0.99
C LEU A 20 -3.25 -10.33 -0.36
N THR A 21 -3.45 -10.10 0.92
CA THR A 21 -4.55 -10.67 1.70
C THR A 21 -5.27 -9.59 2.49
N ASP A 22 -6.58 -9.70 2.55
CA ASP A 22 -7.44 -8.97 3.47
C ASP A 22 -7.48 -9.70 4.81
N ARG A 23 -7.32 -8.98 5.92
CA ARG A 23 -7.22 -9.57 7.26
C ARG A 23 -7.90 -8.73 8.32
N TRP A 24 -8.60 -9.42 9.22
CA TRP A 24 -9.04 -8.87 10.50
C TRP A 24 -8.17 -9.39 11.65
N LEU A 25 -7.45 -8.47 12.28
CA LEU A 25 -6.53 -8.77 13.37
C LEU A 25 -7.28 -8.74 14.70
N ASN A 26 -7.92 -9.85 15.08
CA ASN A 26 -8.74 -9.95 16.30
C ASN A 26 -7.98 -9.60 17.60
N GLU A 27 -6.72 -10.05 17.71
CA GLU A 27 -5.92 -9.90 18.92
C GLU A 27 -4.47 -9.55 18.63
N GLU A 28 -3.76 -9.05 19.65
CA GLU A 28 -2.31 -8.88 19.56
C GLU A 28 -1.63 -10.24 19.66
N SER A 29 -1.26 -10.81 18.51
CA SER A 29 -0.47 -12.04 18.46
C SER A 29 0.99 -11.75 18.11
N VAL A 30 1.89 -12.52 18.73
CA VAL A 30 3.30 -12.58 18.35
C VAL A 30 3.54 -13.77 17.40
N ASP A 31 2.78 -14.85 17.59
CA ASP A 31 3.06 -16.19 17.06
C ASP A 31 2.30 -16.50 15.76
N GLY A 32 1.70 -15.49 15.14
CA GLY A 32 0.92 -15.64 13.91
C GLY A 32 -0.51 -15.14 14.07
N VAL A 33 -1.03 -14.44 13.06
CA VAL A 33 -2.47 -14.15 12.93
C VAL A 33 -2.96 -14.82 11.65
N ALA A 34 -4.01 -15.64 11.81
CA ALA A 34 -4.68 -16.34 10.72
C ALA A 34 -5.28 -15.37 9.70
N LEU A 35 -5.64 -15.89 8.53
CA LEU A 35 -6.49 -15.17 7.57
C LEU A 35 -7.83 -14.80 8.22
N ASP A 36 -8.46 -13.73 7.74
CA ASP A 36 -9.83 -13.46 8.12
C ASP A 36 -10.74 -14.62 7.68
N ASN A 37 -11.75 -14.93 8.49
CA ASN A 37 -12.80 -15.87 8.15
C ASN A 37 -13.90 -15.21 7.29
N GLY A 38 -13.84 -13.90 7.08
CA GLY A 38 -14.68 -13.14 6.15
C GLY A 38 -14.24 -13.26 4.68
N PRO A 39 -15.11 -12.86 3.73
CA PRO A 39 -14.73 -12.75 2.32
C PRO A 39 -13.68 -11.63 2.16
N SER A 40 -12.67 -11.86 1.32
CA SER A 40 -11.76 -10.79 0.92
C SER A 40 -12.52 -9.73 0.13
N ASN A 41 -12.44 -8.47 0.55
CA ASN A 41 -13.09 -7.34 -0.12
C ASN A 41 -12.16 -6.63 -1.11
N LEU A 42 -11.06 -7.29 -1.48
CA LEU A 42 -10.06 -6.81 -2.44
C LEU A 42 -10.36 -7.30 -3.86
N GLU A 43 -10.40 -6.36 -4.79
CA GLU A 43 -10.59 -6.59 -6.22
C GLU A 43 -9.42 -6.04 -7.04
N LYS A 44 -9.30 -6.48 -8.30
CA LYS A 44 -8.33 -5.95 -9.29
C LYS A 44 -6.90 -5.87 -8.73
N ILE A 45 -6.47 -6.95 -8.09
CA ILE A 45 -5.16 -7.03 -7.46
C ILE A 45 -4.10 -7.20 -8.55
N GLU A 46 -3.14 -6.28 -8.59
CA GLU A 46 -1.93 -6.35 -9.41
C GLU A 46 -0.72 -6.20 -8.50
N GLY A 47 0.32 -7.00 -8.74
CA GLY A 47 1.56 -6.98 -7.98
C GLY A 47 2.77 -6.88 -8.90
N SER A 48 3.82 -6.20 -8.45
CA SER A 48 5.13 -6.25 -9.09
C SER A 48 6.25 -6.26 -8.05
N PHE A 49 7.34 -6.95 -8.37
CA PHE A 49 8.58 -6.95 -7.59
C PHE A 49 9.74 -6.56 -8.50
N VAL A 50 10.24 -5.34 -8.34
CA VAL A 50 11.30 -4.75 -9.20
C VAL A 50 12.30 -4.05 -8.31
N ASP A 51 13.59 -4.27 -8.54
CA ASP A 51 14.70 -3.64 -7.80
C ASP A 51 14.59 -3.76 -6.27
N GLY A 52 14.15 -4.93 -5.79
CA GLY A 52 13.98 -5.19 -4.36
C GLY A 52 12.78 -4.49 -3.74
N ARG A 53 11.85 -3.94 -4.54
CA ARG A 53 10.65 -3.25 -4.08
C ARG A 53 9.40 -3.97 -4.55
N ILE A 54 8.50 -4.21 -3.61
CA ILE A 54 7.16 -4.72 -3.89
C ILE A 54 6.22 -3.53 -4.09
N LYS A 55 5.40 -3.59 -5.13
CA LYS A 55 4.29 -2.67 -5.35
C LYS A 55 3.01 -3.48 -5.60
N PHE A 56 1.97 -3.18 -4.83
CA PHE A 56 0.62 -3.68 -5.04
C PHE A 56 -0.30 -2.55 -5.49
N SER A 57 -1.20 -2.87 -6.42
CA SER A 57 -2.36 -2.06 -6.79
C SER A 57 -3.59 -2.92 -6.53
N PHE A 58 -4.62 -2.37 -5.91
CA PHE A 58 -5.86 -3.09 -5.64
C PHE A 58 -7.02 -2.09 -5.53
N VAL A 59 -8.23 -2.62 -5.56
CA VAL A 59 -9.47 -1.88 -5.31
C VAL A 59 -10.15 -2.49 -4.10
N ARG A 60 -10.65 -1.64 -3.21
CA ARG A 60 -11.50 -2.01 -2.08
C ARG A 60 -12.63 -1.00 -1.97
N ALA A 61 -13.85 -1.47 -1.71
CA ALA A 61 -14.95 -0.57 -1.46
C ALA A 61 -14.70 0.24 -0.18
N ARG A 62 -15.09 1.52 -0.16
CA ARG A 62 -14.95 2.36 1.05
C ARG A 62 -15.79 1.86 2.21
N ASN A 63 -16.92 1.23 1.92
CA ASN A 63 -17.74 0.51 2.87
C ASN A 63 -18.04 -0.85 2.23
N THR A 64 -17.56 -1.91 2.85
CA THR A 64 -17.66 -3.28 2.35
C THR A 64 -18.88 -4.01 2.91
N GLU A 65 -19.58 -3.41 3.88
CA GLU A 65 -20.67 -4.02 4.65
C GLU A 65 -20.25 -5.25 5.48
N ASP A 66 -18.95 -5.56 5.52
CA ASP A 66 -18.37 -6.54 6.45
C ASP A 66 -18.27 -5.93 7.85
N LYS A 67 -18.60 -6.73 8.87
CA LYS A 67 -18.56 -6.30 10.28
C LYS A 67 -17.14 -6.17 10.81
N ASN A 68 -16.20 -6.87 10.19
CA ASN A 68 -14.79 -6.84 10.55
C ASN A 68 -14.04 -5.72 9.80
N ASP A 69 -14.68 -5.04 8.86
CA ASP A 69 -14.02 -3.99 8.09
C ASP A 69 -14.26 -2.61 8.72
N LEU A 70 -13.22 -1.78 8.70
CA LEU A 70 -13.37 -0.38 9.10
C LEU A 70 -13.94 0.43 7.91
N PRO A 71 -15.15 1.00 8.02
CA PRO A 71 -15.68 1.83 6.95
C PRO A 71 -14.87 3.12 6.80
N LEU A 72 -14.39 3.37 5.59
CA LEU A 72 -13.63 4.55 5.18
C LEU A 72 -14.59 5.69 4.77
N THR A 73 -15.60 5.94 5.61
CA THR A 73 -16.57 7.03 5.45
C THR A 73 -16.08 8.34 6.04
N GLU A 74 -15.22 8.26 7.04
CA GLU A 74 -14.54 9.39 7.68
C GLU A 74 -13.03 9.35 7.42
N CYS A 75 -12.34 10.44 7.75
CA CYS A 75 -10.89 10.48 7.67
C CYS A 75 -10.28 9.70 8.83
N VAL A 76 -9.37 8.77 8.53
CA VAL A 76 -8.77 7.85 9.49
C VAL A 76 -7.26 8.02 9.55
N TYR A 77 -6.65 7.68 10.68
CA TYR A 77 -5.21 7.48 10.73
C TYR A 77 -4.89 6.12 10.12
N LEU A 78 -3.92 6.08 9.20
CA LEU A 78 -3.43 4.83 8.64
C LEU A 78 -2.21 4.35 9.42
N LEU A 79 -2.15 3.04 9.62
CA LEU A 79 -1.05 2.37 10.30
C LEU A 79 -0.28 1.54 9.28
N TYR A 80 1.00 1.85 9.13
CA TYR A 80 1.93 1.17 8.26
C TYR A 80 2.81 0.25 9.10
N ALA A 81 2.93 -1.01 8.72
CA ALA A 81 3.71 -2.01 9.45
C ALA A 81 4.56 -2.84 8.49
N TRP A 82 5.78 -3.19 8.88
CA TRP A 82 6.67 -4.04 8.06
C TRP A 82 7.72 -4.82 8.88
N GLY A 83 8.32 -5.82 8.25
CA GLY A 83 9.43 -6.60 8.79
C GLY A 83 9.06 -7.85 9.60
N GLY A 84 7.81 -8.31 9.50
CA GLY A 84 7.40 -9.64 10.01
C GLY A 84 7.85 -10.78 9.10
N ARG A 85 7.39 -12.00 9.40
CA ARG A 85 7.60 -13.23 8.62
C ARG A 85 6.25 -13.82 8.24
N ILE A 86 6.26 -14.70 7.23
CA ILE A 86 5.12 -15.54 6.86
C ILE A 86 5.47 -16.97 7.25
N GLU A 87 4.57 -17.62 7.98
CA GLU A 87 4.72 -18.99 8.47
C GLU A 87 3.42 -19.74 8.18
N ASP A 88 3.45 -20.65 7.20
CA ASP A 88 2.28 -21.42 6.74
C ASP A 88 1.04 -20.58 6.36
N GLY A 89 1.26 -19.36 5.87
CA GLY A 89 0.21 -18.41 5.50
C GLY A 89 -0.18 -17.45 6.62
N ASP A 90 0.29 -17.67 7.84
CA ASP A 90 0.11 -16.76 8.97
C ASP A 90 1.18 -15.68 9.00
N ILE A 91 0.81 -14.49 9.47
CA ILE A 91 1.71 -13.34 9.56
C ILE A 91 2.21 -13.17 11.00
N THR A 92 3.53 -13.11 11.19
CA THR A 92 4.09 -12.83 12.51
C THR A 92 4.06 -11.32 12.82
N LYS A 93 4.32 -10.97 14.07
CA LYS A 93 4.46 -9.56 14.48
C LYS A 93 5.49 -8.81 13.62
N HIS A 94 5.10 -7.64 13.13
CA HIS A 94 5.96 -6.71 12.41
C HIS A 94 7.11 -6.19 13.31
N LYS A 95 8.24 -5.81 12.72
CA LYS A 95 9.36 -5.19 13.46
C LYS A 95 9.21 -3.69 13.62
N HIS A 96 8.57 -3.05 12.65
CA HIS A 96 8.44 -1.61 12.57
C HIS A 96 6.99 -1.20 12.31
N THR A 97 6.59 -0.08 12.91
CA THR A 97 5.29 0.55 12.70
C THR A 97 5.45 2.05 12.53
N ARG A 98 4.55 2.66 11.77
CA ARG A 98 4.39 4.10 11.66
C ARG A 98 2.92 4.43 11.47
N VAL A 99 2.41 5.41 12.21
CA VAL A 99 1.08 5.98 11.99
C VAL A 99 1.20 7.18 11.06
N SER A 100 0.20 7.46 10.23
CA SER A 100 0.13 8.70 9.46
C SER A 100 0.13 9.91 10.40
N ASP A 101 0.83 10.98 10.01
CA ASP A 101 0.93 12.19 10.85
C ASP A 101 -0.40 12.96 10.91
N GLU A 102 -1.24 12.78 9.89
CA GLU A 102 -2.58 13.37 9.76
C GLU A 102 -3.63 12.31 9.40
N LYS A 103 -4.90 12.70 9.54
CA LYS A 103 -6.02 11.87 9.09
C LYS A 103 -6.09 11.88 7.57
N ILE A 104 -6.19 10.69 6.98
CA ILE A 104 -6.31 10.48 5.54
C ILE A 104 -7.78 10.28 5.19
N CYS A 105 -8.27 11.10 4.26
CA CYS A 105 -9.65 11.11 3.83
C CYS A 105 -9.79 10.38 2.47
N ILE A 106 -10.31 9.16 2.46
CA ILE A 106 -10.47 8.38 1.24
C ILE A 106 -11.80 8.73 0.58
N GLY A 107 -11.74 9.40 -0.58
CA GLY A 107 -12.92 9.79 -1.37
C GLY A 107 -13.56 11.13 -0.97
N SER A 108 -13.00 11.86 0.00
CA SER A 108 -13.41 13.22 0.31
C SER A 108 -12.74 14.19 -0.67
N GLY A 109 -13.36 14.40 -1.83
CA GLY A 109 -13.03 15.54 -2.69
C GLY A 109 -11.58 15.63 -3.15
N SER A 110 -11.06 14.59 -3.78
CA SER A 110 -10.15 14.83 -4.90
C SER A 110 -11.05 14.74 -6.13
N GLU A 111 -11.55 15.88 -6.60
CA GLU A 111 -11.77 15.99 -8.05
C GLU A 111 -10.53 15.37 -8.66
N ARG A 112 -10.69 14.38 -9.55
CA ARG A 112 -9.58 14.02 -10.42
C ARG A 112 -9.04 15.35 -10.90
N LEU A 113 -7.83 15.72 -10.49
CA LEU A 113 -7.05 16.67 -11.25
C LEU A 113 -6.87 15.95 -12.58
N GLU A 114 -7.85 16.11 -13.46
CA GLU A 114 -7.66 16.04 -14.89
C GLU A 114 -6.61 17.09 -15.12
N VAL A 115 -5.34 16.68 -15.04
CA VAL A 115 -4.25 17.50 -15.52
C VAL A 115 -4.61 17.69 -16.98
N PRO A 116 -5.01 18.89 -17.43
CA PRO A 116 -5.22 19.08 -18.84
C PRO A 116 -3.85 18.83 -19.46
N ILE A 117 -3.75 17.73 -20.22
CA ILE A 117 -2.70 17.61 -21.22
C ILE A 117 -2.95 18.83 -22.12
N PRO A 118 -2.12 19.87 -22.00
CA PRO A 118 -0.85 19.82 -22.69
C PRO A 118 0.25 20.60 -21.96
N LEU A 119 1.29 19.93 -21.47
CA LEU A 119 2.65 20.37 -21.75
C LEU A 119 3.63 19.26 -21.35
N PHE A 120 4.25 18.69 -22.38
CA PHE A 120 5.58 18.10 -22.27
C PHE A 120 6.49 19.12 -21.57
N ILE A 121 6.77 18.93 -20.28
CA ILE A 121 8.02 19.44 -19.70
C ILE A 121 9.08 18.47 -20.19
N VAL A 122 9.56 18.70 -21.42
CA VAL A 122 10.91 18.25 -21.77
C VAL A 122 11.82 19.05 -20.85
N CYS A 123 12.30 18.40 -19.80
CA CYS A 123 13.46 18.87 -19.07
C CYS A 123 14.65 18.80 -20.04
N VAL A 124 14.77 19.80 -20.92
CA VAL A 124 15.99 20.04 -21.68
C VAL A 124 16.96 20.63 -20.67
N PHE A 125 17.82 19.78 -20.10
CA PHE A 125 19.06 20.24 -19.53
C PHE A 125 19.84 20.96 -20.64
N PHE A 126 19.76 22.29 -20.66
CA PHE A 126 20.71 23.10 -21.40
C PHE A 126 22.07 22.93 -20.72
N LEU A 127 22.87 21.98 -21.20
CA LEU A 127 24.31 22.00 -21.02
C LEU A 127 24.84 23.19 -21.85
N ILE A 128 24.90 24.36 -21.22
CA ILE A 128 25.71 25.47 -21.72
C ILE A 128 27.17 25.12 -21.40
N THR A 129 27.80 24.30 -22.23
CA THR A 129 29.26 24.34 -22.33
C THR A 129 29.60 25.41 -23.34
N GLY A 130 29.94 26.59 -22.82
CA GLY A 130 30.37 27.74 -23.62
C GLY A 130 31.62 27.40 -24.43
N THR A 131 31.51 27.56 -25.74
CA THR A 131 32.66 27.69 -26.64
C THR A 131 33.01 29.17 -26.68
N THR A 132 34.23 29.55 -26.29
CA THR A 132 34.83 30.82 -26.69
C THR A 132 36.23 30.54 -27.21
N ILE A 133 36.37 30.69 -28.53
CA ILE A 133 37.62 30.85 -29.27
C ILE A 133 37.80 32.37 -29.49
N PHE A 134 39.04 32.80 -29.74
CA PHE A 134 39.64 34.15 -29.83
C PHE A 134 40.30 34.57 -28.50
N GLN A 135 41.62 34.76 -28.41
CA GLN A 135 42.65 35.07 -29.41
C GLN A 135 44.02 34.55 -28.93
#